data_AF-A0A3N4Z3F6-F1
#
_entry.id   AF-A0A3N4Z3F6-F1
#
_cell.length_a   1.000
_cell.length_b   1.000
_cell.length_c   1.000
_cell.angle_alpha   90.00
_cell.angle_beta   90.00
_cell.angle_gamma   90.00
#
_symmetry.space_group_name_H-M   'P 1'
#
loop_
_entity.id
_entity.type
_entity.pdbx_description
1 polymer ?
#
loop_
_entity_poly.entity_id
_entity_poly.type
_entity_poly.pdbx_seq_one_letter_code
_entity_poly.pdbx_strand_id
1 'polypeptide(L)'
;MRKHRRAPRVRLHHRAGALLVAVLAALAGCTGGGSDGAGAGGPSAGTARSSGEAGGELVVLAAASLSEVVEELAAAVEAAHPSVEVTLSFGGSADLVAQVLAGAPADVLMTADETTMTRAEDDGAVTAPVVVAENSPVLVVPTGNPAGVTGLDDLDGAALVVCAPLVPCGTAAAELARRNGVTLAPVSEESAVTDVLGKVTSGQADAGVVYATDARRAGGAVDVVDVPGSTDVLNRYPAAAVIGGDAELAALWLDAVTGEPGRTVLADAGFTLP
;
A
#
# COMPACT_ATOMS: atom_id res chain seq x y z
N MET A 1 47.49 -35.24 -13.47
CA MET A 1 48.02 -33.95 -13.97
C MET A 1 46.85 -33.00 -14.24
N ARG A 2 46.98 -31.73 -13.82
CA ARG A 2 46.06 -30.58 -14.02
C ARG A 2 44.75 -30.59 -13.22
N LYS A 3 44.29 -29.51 -12.58
CA LYS A 3 44.85 -28.18 -12.22
C LYS A 3 43.87 -27.62 -11.17
N HIS A 4 44.31 -27.38 -9.94
CA HIS A 4 43.55 -26.60 -8.96
C HIS A 4 43.42 -25.15 -9.47
N ARG A 5 42.19 -24.68 -9.73
CA ARG A 5 41.92 -23.26 -9.95
C ARG A 5 41.54 -22.62 -8.62
N ARG A 6 42.42 -21.76 -8.11
CA ARG A 6 42.16 -20.85 -6.99
C ARG A 6 41.31 -19.69 -7.48
N ALA A 7 40.21 -19.38 -6.78
CA ALA A 7 39.43 -18.16 -6.99
C ALA A 7 40.15 -16.94 -6.37
N PRO A 8 40.03 -15.74 -6.96
CA PRO A 8 40.61 -14.52 -6.41
C PRO A 8 39.74 -13.98 -5.26
N ARG A 9 40.41 -13.61 -4.16
CA ARG A 9 39.81 -12.91 -3.01
C ARG A 9 39.55 -11.45 -3.37
N VAL A 10 38.30 -11.03 -3.41
CA VAL A 10 37.91 -9.62 -3.52
C VAL A 10 38.14 -8.95 -2.16
N ARG A 11 38.95 -7.88 -2.15
CA ARG A 11 39.23 -7.06 -0.96
C ARG A 11 38.11 -6.04 -0.79
N LEU A 12 37.33 -6.17 0.28
CA LEU A 12 36.32 -5.22 0.69
C LEU A 12 37.02 -4.06 1.43
N HIS A 13 37.05 -2.87 0.83
CA HIS A 13 37.52 -1.66 1.52
C HIS A 13 36.39 -1.08 2.36
N HIS A 14 36.40 -1.38 3.67
CA HIS A 14 35.66 -0.60 4.66
C HIS A 14 36.30 0.78 4.79
N ARG A 15 35.57 1.83 4.42
CA ARG A 15 35.85 3.20 4.88
C ARG A 15 34.74 3.65 5.80
N ALA A 16 35.00 3.48 7.08
CA ALA A 16 34.33 4.18 8.15
C ALA A 16 34.62 5.68 8.02
N GLY A 17 33.56 6.48 8.03
CA GLY A 17 33.61 7.94 8.11
C GLY A 17 32.59 8.40 9.12
N ALA A 18 32.93 8.30 10.40
CA ALA A 18 32.23 9.00 11.47
C ALA A 18 32.69 10.46 11.45
N LEU A 19 31.77 11.42 11.39
CA LEU A 19 32.06 12.79 11.82
C LEU A 19 30.93 13.35 12.69
N LEU A 20 31.38 13.88 13.81
CA LEU A 20 30.71 14.45 14.98
C LEU A 20 30.15 15.86 14.71
N VAL A 21 29.01 16.14 15.36
CA VAL A 21 28.70 17.34 16.21
C VAL A 21 28.70 18.73 15.58
N ALA A 22 27.55 19.42 15.71
CA ALA A 22 27.45 20.66 16.50
C ALA A 22 25.97 21.11 16.64
N VAL A 23 25.43 20.96 17.84
CA VAL A 23 24.21 21.66 18.30
C VAL A 23 24.62 23.07 18.72
N LEU A 24 24.04 24.09 18.10
CA LEU A 24 24.17 25.49 18.50
C LEU A 24 22.81 25.99 19.00
N ALA A 25 22.68 26.04 20.32
CA ALA A 25 21.63 26.79 20.99
C ALA A 25 22.02 28.28 21.00
N ALA A 26 21.15 29.15 20.48
CA ALA A 26 21.26 30.59 20.62
C ALA A 26 20.06 31.11 21.42
N LEU A 27 20.31 31.40 22.69
CA LEU A 27 19.49 32.28 23.52
C LEU A 27 19.86 33.73 23.20
N ALA A 28 18.88 34.53 22.82
CA ALA A 28 18.95 35.99 22.88
C ALA A 28 17.59 36.52 23.36
N GLY A 29 17.58 37.06 24.58
CA GLY A 29 16.51 37.89 25.11
C GLY A 29 16.73 39.38 24.81
N CYS A 30 15.67 40.16 24.97
CA CYS A 30 15.56 41.61 25.29
C CYS A 30 14.05 41.92 25.18
N THR A 31 13.26 42.07 26.25
CA THR A 31 13.08 43.22 27.17
C THR A 31 12.66 44.54 26.50
N GLY A 32 11.52 45.08 26.96
CA GLY A 32 11.02 46.45 26.73
C GLY A 32 9.69 46.45 25.97
N GLY A 33 8.61 47.10 26.36
CA GLY A 33 8.29 48.09 27.38
C GLY A 33 6.97 48.72 26.92
N GLY A 34 5.95 48.75 27.79
CA GLY A 34 4.54 48.94 27.39
C GLY A 34 4.12 50.37 27.03
N SER A 35 2.88 50.51 26.56
CA SER A 35 1.92 51.53 27.03
C SER A 35 0.50 51.21 26.52
N ASP A 36 -0.46 51.46 27.41
CA ASP A 36 -1.89 51.28 27.25
C ASP A 36 -2.51 52.20 26.18
N GLY A 37 -3.50 51.68 25.48
CA GLY A 37 -4.39 52.44 24.59
C GLY A 37 -5.79 51.86 24.63
N ALA A 38 -6.57 52.26 25.63
CA ALA A 38 -8.00 51.97 25.73
C ALA A 38 -8.78 52.71 24.63
N GLY A 39 -9.52 51.95 23.82
CA GLY A 39 -10.50 52.47 22.87
C GLY A 39 -11.71 51.54 22.84
N ALA A 40 -12.75 51.91 23.59
CA ALA A 40 -14.04 51.23 23.59
C ALA A 40 -14.86 51.59 22.34
N GLY A 41 -15.52 50.60 21.73
CA GLY A 41 -16.51 50.84 20.68
C GLY A 41 -17.13 49.59 20.06
N GLY A 42 -18.26 49.13 20.61
CA GLY A 42 -19.37 48.54 19.85
C GLY A 42 -19.41 47.01 19.67
N PRO A 43 -20.61 46.39 19.68
CA PRO A 43 -20.77 44.96 19.94
C PRO A 43 -20.50 44.06 18.73
N SER A 44 -20.03 42.85 19.05
CA SER A 44 -19.89 41.69 18.16
C SER A 44 -21.14 41.45 17.32
N ALA A 45 -21.05 41.76 16.04
CA ALA A 45 -21.70 40.95 15.03
C ALA A 45 -20.93 39.62 14.99
N GLY A 46 -21.59 38.54 15.39
CA GLY A 46 -21.05 37.19 15.25
C GLY A 46 -20.76 36.94 13.78
N THR A 47 -19.48 37.06 13.42
CA THR A 47 -18.99 36.54 12.15
C THR A 47 -19.17 35.04 12.26
N ALA A 48 -20.16 34.52 11.53
CA ALA A 48 -20.23 33.11 11.22
C ALA A 48 -18.82 32.68 10.83
N ARG A 49 -18.24 31.73 11.57
CA ARG A 49 -17.04 31.04 11.09
C ARG A 49 -17.45 30.49 9.73
N SER A 50 -16.94 31.09 8.66
CA SER A 50 -16.82 30.34 7.42
C SER A 50 -16.12 29.06 7.84
N SER A 51 -16.76 27.92 7.59
CA SER A 51 -16.07 26.65 7.44
C SER A 51 -14.92 26.95 6.46
N GLY A 52 -13.74 27.25 7.01
CA GLY A 52 -12.54 27.40 6.20
C GLY A 52 -12.34 26.05 5.55
N GLU A 53 -12.04 26.04 4.26
CA GLU A 53 -11.59 24.80 3.63
C GLU A 53 -10.49 24.18 4.50
N ALA A 54 -10.62 22.89 4.77
CA ALA A 54 -9.55 22.08 5.33
C ALA A 54 -8.28 22.37 4.50
N GLY A 55 -7.20 22.75 5.19
CA GLY A 55 -5.97 23.15 4.54
C GLY A 55 -4.79 22.76 5.40
N GLY A 56 -3.73 22.30 4.76
CA GLY A 56 -2.59 21.70 5.44
C GLY A 56 -1.98 20.55 4.64
N GLU A 57 -1.00 19.90 5.23
CA GLU A 57 -0.36 18.70 4.70
C GLU A 57 -1.16 17.47 5.17
N LEU A 58 -1.74 16.73 4.23
CA LEU A 58 -2.39 15.45 4.45
C LEU A 58 -1.39 14.32 4.19
N VAL A 59 -1.06 13.55 5.23
CA VAL A 59 -0.10 12.44 5.15
C VAL A 59 -0.84 11.10 5.07
N VAL A 60 -0.68 10.41 3.94
CA VAL A 60 -1.30 9.10 3.68
C VAL A 60 -0.23 8.02 3.65
N LEU A 61 -0.34 7.06 4.58
CA LEU A 61 0.43 5.82 4.57
C LEU A 61 -0.38 4.73 3.86
N ALA A 62 0.07 4.29 2.69
CA ALA A 62 -0.68 3.32 1.88
C ALA A 62 0.15 2.09 1.52
N ALA A 63 -0.49 0.92 1.51
CA ALA A 63 0.14 -0.30 1.02
C ALA A 63 0.64 -0.10 -0.42
N ALA A 64 1.83 -0.62 -0.73
CA ALA A 64 2.48 -0.40 -2.03
C ALA A 64 1.63 -0.84 -3.25
N SER A 65 0.76 -1.83 -3.08
CA SER A 65 -0.17 -2.28 -4.13
C SER A 65 -1.25 -1.26 -4.49
N LEU A 66 -1.44 -0.22 -3.68
CA LEU A 66 -2.40 0.86 -3.90
C LEU A 66 -1.75 2.10 -4.57
N SER A 67 -0.45 2.06 -4.89
CA SER A 67 0.30 3.29 -5.22
C SER A 67 -0.27 4.06 -6.41
N GLU A 68 -0.57 3.38 -7.52
CA GLU A 68 -1.10 4.05 -8.72
C GLU A 68 -2.46 4.71 -8.45
N VAL A 69 -3.34 4.02 -7.70
CA VAL A 69 -4.65 4.53 -7.29
C VAL A 69 -4.51 5.75 -6.38
N VAL A 70 -3.65 5.65 -5.38
CA VAL A 70 -3.48 6.66 -4.35
C VAL A 70 -2.79 7.91 -4.91
N GLU A 71 -1.87 7.76 -5.87
CA GLU A 71 -1.27 8.89 -6.61
C GLU A 71 -2.31 9.63 -7.46
N GLU A 72 -3.16 8.92 -8.19
CA GLU A 72 -4.23 9.54 -8.99
C GLU A 72 -5.28 10.21 -8.09
N LEU A 73 -5.66 9.57 -6.98
CA LEU A 73 -6.58 10.14 -6.02
C LEU A 73 -6.01 11.38 -5.33
N ALA A 74 -4.72 11.38 -4.99
CA ALA A 74 -4.04 12.55 -4.43
C ALA A 74 -4.13 13.74 -5.39
N ALA A 75 -3.82 13.54 -6.67
CA ALA A 75 -3.94 14.59 -7.67
C ALA A 75 -5.39 15.11 -7.80
N ALA A 76 -6.40 14.24 -7.69
CA ALA A 76 -7.80 14.64 -7.70
C ALA A 76 -8.19 15.44 -6.44
N VAL A 77 -7.71 15.04 -5.27
CA VAL A 77 -7.93 15.74 -3.99
C VAL A 77 -7.31 17.13 -4.03
N GLU A 78 -6.04 17.26 -4.44
CA GLU A 78 -5.36 18.56 -4.53
C GLU A 78 -6.01 19.49 -5.56
N ALA A 79 -6.51 18.94 -6.67
CA ALA A 79 -7.23 19.71 -7.68
C ALA A 79 -8.59 20.23 -7.14
N ALA A 80 -9.26 19.45 -6.30
CA ALA A 80 -10.53 19.82 -5.67
C ALA A 80 -10.35 20.74 -4.46
N HIS A 81 -9.22 20.63 -3.77
CA HIS A 81 -8.89 21.35 -2.53
C HIS A 81 -7.50 21.98 -2.61
N PRO A 82 -7.35 23.15 -3.26
CA PRO A 82 -6.03 23.76 -3.51
C PRO A 82 -5.26 24.20 -2.25
N SER A 83 -5.90 24.18 -1.08
CA SER A 83 -5.29 24.43 0.23
C SER A 83 -4.70 23.18 0.90
N VAL A 84 -4.89 22.00 0.29
CA VAL A 84 -4.39 20.71 0.79
C VAL A 84 -3.20 20.28 -0.07
N GLU A 85 -2.11 19.90 0.59
CA GLU A 85 -0.96 19.22 -0.03
C GLU A 85 -0.97 17.75 0.43
N VAL A 86 -0.89 16.80 -0.48
CA VAL A 86 -0.96 15.37 -0.15
C VAL A 86 0.44 14.75 -0.18
N THR A 87 0.92 14.34 0.99
CA THR A 87 2.16 13.59 1.15
C THR A 87 1.87 12.09 1.21
N LEU A 88 2.43 11.35 0.26
CA LEU A 88 2.24 9.90 0.14
C LEU A 88 3.47 9.13 0.63
N SER A 89 3.25 8.07 1.40
CA SER A 89 4.28 7.12 1.78
C SER A 89 3.80 5.69 1.57
N PHE A 90 4.56 4.94 0.79
CA PHE A 90 4.22 3.58 0.41
C PHE A 90 5.10 2.55 1.12
N GLY A 91 4.51 1.42 1.51
CA GLY A 91 5.25 0.34 2.16
C GLY A 91 4.46 -0.96 2.26
N GLY A 92 5.07 -1.97 2.88
CA GLY A 92 4.34 -3.17 3.29
C GLY A 92 3.40 -2.84 4.44
N SER A 93 2.16 -3.34 4.41
CA SER A 93 1.13 -3.02 5.42
C SER A 93 1.63 -3.19 6.86
N ALA A 94 2.40 -4.24 7.13
CA ALA A 94 2.94 -4.51 8.47
C ALA A 94 3.96 -3.47 8.92
N ASP A 95 4.81 -2.98 8.01
CA ASP A 95 5.78 -1.92 8.30
C ASP A 95 5.09 -0.58 8.49
N LEU A 96 4.05 -0.28 7.70
CA LEU A 96 3.25 0.94 7.86
C LEU A 96 2.51 0.95 9.20
N VAL A 97 1.89 -0.17 9.60
CA VAL A 97 1.29 -0.32 10.93
C VAL A 97 2.34 -0.13 12.02
N ALA A 98 3.52 -0.74 11.89
CA ALA A 98 4.60 -0.55 12.86
C ALA A 98 5.05 0.91 12.97
N GLN A 99 5.06 1.66 11.87
CA GLN A 99 5.34 3.10 11.88
C GLN A 99 4.26 3.89 12.63
N VAL A 100 2.98 3.64 12.36
CA VAL A 100 1.85 4.27 13.06
C VAL A 100 1.92 3.99 14.57
N LEU A 101 2.14 2.73 14.96
CA LEU A 101 2.27 2.34 16.37
C LEU A 101 3.50 2.96 17.06
N ALA A 102 4.56 3.25 16.29
CA ALA A 102 5.74 3.95 16.78
C ALA A 102 5.54 5.48 16.86
N GLY A 103 4.38 6.01 16.46
CA GLY A 103 4.05 7.43 16.49
C GLY A 103 4.59 8.22 15.29
N ALA A 104 4.81 7.57 14.15
CA ALA A 104 5.09 8.29 12.91
C ALA A 104 3.90 9.21 12.55
N PRO A 105 4.15 10.46 12.12
CA PRO A 105 3.08 11.36 11.71
C PRO A 105 2.37 10.82 10.47
N ALA A 106 1.05 10.68 10.57
CA ALA A 106 0.17 10.23 9.50
C ALA A 106 -1.27 10.64 9.85
N ASP A 107 -2.09 10.87 8.82
CA ASP A 107 -3.52 11.16 8.97
C ASP A 107 -4.37 9.99 8.52
N VAL A 108 -3.91 9.24 7.52
CA VAL A 108 -4.62 8.07 6.98
C VAL A 108 -3.67 6.88 6.89
N LEU A 109 -4.17 5.71 7.26
CA LEU A 109 -3.56 4.42 7.00
C LEU A 109 -4.45 3.60 6.05
N MET A 110 -3.87 3.05 4.99
CA MET A 110 -4.52 2.12 4.07
C MET A 110 -3.68 0.83 3.97
N THR A 111 -4.24 -0.31 4.40
CA THR A 111 -3.52 -1.59 4.36
C THR A 111 -4.01 -2.49 3.23
N ALA A 112 -3.18 -3.48 2.88
CA ALA A 112 -3.53 -4.48 1.89
C ALA A 112 -4.45 -5.59 2.41
N ASP A 113 -4.71 -5.67 3.71
CA ASP A 113 -5.52 -6.71 4.32
C ASP A 113 -6.12 -6.26 5.66
N GLU A 114 -7.27 -6.84 6.02
CA GLU A 114 -7.97 -6.58 7.29
C GLU A 114 -7.19 -7.05 8.51
N THR A 115 -6.42 -8.13 8.41
CA THR A 115 -5.67 -8.67 9.55
C THR A 115 -4.63 -7.66 10.05
N THR A 116 -3.95 -7.00 9.13
CA THR A 116 -2.95 -5.99 9.44
C THR A 116 -3.61 -4.71 9.97
N MET A 117 -4.74 -4.29 9.39
CA MET A 117 -5.50 -3.14 9.92
C MET A 117 -6.06 -3.40 11.32
N THR A 118 -6.57 -4.60 11.57
CA THR A 118 -7.11 -5.01 12.87
C THR A 118 -6.06 -4.83 13.97
N ARG A 119 -4.78 -5.08 13.68
CA ARG A 119 -3.71 -4.81 14.66
C ARG A 119 -3.59 -3.33 15.04
N ALA A 120 -3.73 -2.43 14.06
CA ALA A 120 -3.71 -0.98 14.33
C ALA A 120 -4.97 -0.55 15.09
N GLU A 121 -6.13 -1.15 14.79
CA GLU A 121 -7.39 -0.88 15.49
C GLU A 121 -7.36 -1.39 16.94
N ASP A 122 -6.90 -2.63 17.17
CA ASP A 122 -6.81 -3.27 18.49
C ASP A 122 -5.87 -2.49 19.43
N ASP A 123 -4.79 -1.92 18.90
CA ASP A 123 -3.86 -1.06 19.64
C ASP A 123 -4.38 0.39 19.79
N GLY A 124 -5.58 0.70 19.28
CA GLY A 124 -6.22 2.02 19.38
C GLY A 124 -5.52 3.11 18.58
N ALA A 125 -4.77 2.74 17.53
CA ALA A 125 -3.97 3.66 16.74
C ALA A 125 -4.72 4.24 15.53
N VAL A 126 -5.86 3.66 15.17
CA VAL A 126 -6.74 4.15 14.10
C VAL A 126 -8.20 4.18 14.54
N THR A 127 -9.03 4.92 13.81
CA THR A 127 -10.49 4.85 13.91
C THR A 127 -11.02 3.53 13.34
N ALA A 128 -12.33 3.28 13.50
CA ALA A 128 -13.02 2.18 12.83
C ALA A 128 -12.69 2.17 11.31
N PRO A 129 -12.11 1.10 10.77
CA PRO A 129 -11.73 1.04 9.36
C PRO A 129 -12.93 0.89 8.42
N VAL A 130 -12.78 1.41 7.21
CA VAL A 130 -13.70 1.19 6.09
C VAL A 130 -12.99 0.41 4.99
N VAL A 131 -13.58 -0.69 4.52
CA VAL A 131 -13.06 -1.38 3.32
C VAL A 131 -13.36 -0.51 2.11
N VAL A 132 -12.33 -0.15 1.35
CA VAL A 132 -12.46 0.72 0.17
C VAL A 132 -12.33 -0.04 -1.14
N ALA A 133 -11.63 -1.17 -1.12
CA ALA A 133 -11.38 -1.98 -2.29
C ALA A 133 -11.24 -3.45 -1.93
N GLU A 134 -11.45 -4.29 -2.92
CA GLU A 134 -11.27 -5.73 -2.86
C GLU A 134 -10.46 -6.20 -4.07
N ASN A 135 -9.75 -7.30 -3.90
CA ASN A 135 -8.97 -7.92 -4.96
C ASN A 135 -9.00 -9.44 -4.80
N SER A 136 -8.94 -10.17 -5.90
CA SER A 136 -9.03 -11.63 -5.90
C SER A 136 -7.79 -12.26 -6.51
N PRO A 137 -7.30 -13.40 -5.97
CA PRO A 137 -6.20 -14.13 -6.57
C PRO A 137 -6.67 -14.80 -7.87
N VAL A 138 -5.87 -14.69 -8.93
CA VAL A 138 -6.10 -15.33 -10.22
C VAL A 138 -4.88 -16.17 -10.59
N LEU A 139 -5.12 -17.23 -11.36
CA LEU A 139 -4.05 -18.00 -11.98
C LEU A 139 -3.68 -17.32 -13.30
N VAL A 140 -2.40 -17.01 -13.49
CA VAL A 140 -1.87 -16.46 -14.74
C VAL A 140 -0.87 -17.41 -15.36
N VAL A 141 -0.80 -17.39 -16.68
CA VAL A 141 0.13 -18.16 -17.52
C VAL A 141 0.78 -17.23 -18.55
N PRO A 142 1.93 -17.59 -19.14
CA PRO A 142 2.48 -16.84 -20.26
C PRO A 142 1.48 -16.76 -21.42
N THR A 143 1.49 -15.67 -22.17
CA THR A 143 0.59 -15.47 -23.33
C THR A 143 0.61 -16.67 -24.27
N GLY A 144 -0.57 -17.16 -24.63
CA GLY A 144 -0.77 -18.34 -25.47
C GLY A 144 -0.71 -19.67 -24.71
N ASN A 145 -0.46 -19.63 -23.39
CA ASN A 145 -0.46 -20.79 -22.49
C ASN A 145 0.32 -22.00 -23.02
N PRO A 146 1.66 -21.91 -23.19
CA PRO A 146 2.46 -22.96 -23.80
C PRO A 146 2.47 -24.27 -23.01
N ALA A 147 2.25 -24.21 -21.70
CA ALA A 147 2.16 -25.37 -20.82
C ALA A 147 0.76 -26.01 -20.80
N GLY A 148 -0.25 -25.36 -21.39
CA GLY A 148 -1.60 -25.89 -21.48
C GLY A 148 -2.37 -25.91 -20.16
N VAL A 149 -1.96 -25.10 -19.17
CA VAL A 149 -2.56 -25.07 -17.83
C VAL A 149 -4.00 -24.53 -17.89
N THR A 150 -4.96 -25.33 -17.47
CA THR A 150 -6.39 -24.99 -17.50
C THR A 150 -7.05 -24.73 -16.14
N GLY A 151 -6.31 -24.93 -15.06
CA GLY A 151 -6.77 -24.68 -13.69
C GLY A 151 -5.76 -25.15 -12.66
N LEU A 152 -6.11 -25.06 -11.37
CA LEU A 152 -5.22 -25.49 -10.28
C LEU A 152 -4.94 -27.00 -10.27
N ASP A 153 -5.86 -27.80 -10.79
CA ASP A 153 -5.70 -29.27 -10.89
C ASP A 153 -4.75 -29.69 -12.02
N ASP A 154 -4.37 -28.76 -12.90
CA ASP A 154 -3.56 -28.98 -14.10
C ASP A 154 -2.14 -28.41 -13.96
N LEU A 155 -1.67 -28.31 -12.71
CA LEU A 155 -0.35 -27.77 -12.37
C LEU A 155 0.74 -28.85 -12.27
N ASP A 156 0.37 -30.12 -12.44
CA ASP A 156 1.31 -31.25 -12.40
C ASP A 156 2.34 -31.14 -13.54
N GLY A 157 3.60 -30.91 -13.17
CA GLY A 157 4.70 -30.75 -14.13
C GLY A 157 4.87 -29.34 -14.69
N ALA A 158 3.98 -28.40 -14.34
CA ALA A 158 4.16 -26.97 -14.62
C ALA A 158 5.08 -26.33 -13.58
N ALA A 159 5.95 -25.41 -14.03
CA ALA A 159 6.73 -24.55 -13.14
C ALA A 159 5.82 -23.48 -12.50
N LEU A 160 5.11 -23.86 -11.44
CA LEU A 160 4.28 -22.95 -10.65
C LEU A 160 5.14 -22.06 -9.75
N VAL A 161 4.87 -20.75 -9.76
CA VAL A 161 5.44 -19.79 -8.80
C VAL A 161 4.33 -19.12 -8.00
N VAL A 162 4.52 -18.98 -6.69
CA VAL A 162 3.57 -18.28 -5.80
C VAL A 162 4.33 -17.33 -4.89
N CYS A 163 3.62 -16.49 -4.15
CA CYS A 163 4.25 -15.76 -3.05
C CYS A 163 4.52 -16.69 -1.85
N ALA A 164 5.52 -16.35 -1.05
CA ALA A 164 5.87 -17.06 0.16
C ALA A 164 4.70 -17.09 1.18
N PRO A 165 4.66 -18.11 2.06
CA PRO A 165 3.69 -18.16 3.15
C PRO A 165 3.70 -16.85 3.97
N LEU A 166 2.53 -16.39 4.39
CA LEU A 166 2.29 -15.16 5.17
C LEU A 166 2.45 -13.83 4.42
N VAL A 167 2.91 -13.84 3.16
CA VAL A 167 2.72 -12.69 2.26
C VAL A 167 1.25 -12.71 1.80
N PRO A 168 0.53 -11.56 1.69
CA PRO A 168 -0.90 -11.55 1.36
C PRO A 168 -1.28 -12.39 0.13
N CYS A 169 -0.55 -12.27 -0.99
CA CYS A 169 -0.79 -13.07 -2.19
C CYS A 169 -0.54 -14.58 -1.97
N GLY A 170 0.36 -14.95 -1.06
CA GLY A 170 0.64 -16.35 -0.71
C GLY A 170 -0.47 -16.93 0.16
N THR A 171 -0.98 -16.15 1.12
CA THR A 171 -2.17 -16.49 1.90
C THR A 171 -3.39 -16.66 0.99
N ALA A 172 -3.58 -15.75 0.03
CA ALA A 172 -4.67 -15.84 -0.94
C ALA A 172 -4.54 -17.06 -1.86
N ALA A 173 -3.32 -17.37 -2.34
CA ALA A 173 -3.07 -18.58 -3.15
C ALA A 173 -3.34 -19.88 -2.36
N ALA A 174 -2.89 -19.94 -1.11
CA ALA A 174 -3.14 -21.08 -0.23
C ALA A 174 -4.64 -21.26 0.06
N GLU A 175 -5.37 -20.16 0.27
CA GLU A 175 -6.82 -20.19 0.46
C GLU A 175 -7.55 -20.67 -0.79
N LEU A 176 -7.17 -20.16 -1.97
CA LEU A 176 -7.74 -20.57 -3.24
C LEU A 176 -7.52 -22.07 -3.49
N ALA A 177 -6.32 -22.57 -3.23
CA ALA A 177 -6.00 -23.99 -3.33
C ALA A 177 -6.82 -24.85 -2.35
N ARG A 178 -6.92 -24.42 -1.08
CA ARG A 178 -7.70 -25.10 -0.04
C ARG A 178 -9.17 -25.24 -0.44
N ARG A 179 -9.78 -24.19 -1.02
CA ARG A 179 -11.17 -24.21 -1.48
C ARG A 179 -11.40 -25.15 -2.65
N ASN A 180 -10.40 -25.30 -3.51
CA ASN A 180 -10.46 -26.23 -4.64
C ASN A 180 -10.00 -27.66 -4.26
N GLY A 181 -9.59 -27.89 -3.02
CA GLY A 181 -9.09 -29.20 -2.58
C GLY A 181 -7.73 -29.59 -3.16
N VAL A 182 -6.96 -28.60 -3.63
CA VAL A 182 -5.67 -28.78 -4.30
C VAL A 182 -4.52 -28.51 -3.34
N THR A 183 -3.44 -29.28 -3.46
CA THR A 183 -2.16 -28.96 -2.82
C THR A 183 -1.23 -28.35 -3.86
N LEU A 184 -0.87 -27.08 -3.69
CA LEU A 184 0.10 -26.43 -4.58
C LEU A 184 1.50 -26.99 -4.32
N ALA A 185 2.26 -27.20 -5.39
CA ALA A 185 3.67 -27.62 -5.35
C ALA A 185 4.54 -26.62 -6.12
N PRO A 186 4.71 -25.39 -5.62
CA PRO A 186 5.46 -24.36 -6.33
C PRO A 186 6.94 -24.73 -6.45
N VAL A 187 7.54 -24.39 -7.60
CA VAL A 187 9.00 -24.51 -7.80
C VAL A 187 9.76 -23.33 -7.21
N SER A 188 9.06 -22.25 -6.86
CA SER A 188 9.62 -21.05 -6.24
C SER A 188 8.56 -20.30 -5.45
N GLU A 189 8.98 -19.69 -4.35
CA GLU A 189 8.17 -18.84 -3.48
C GLU A 189 8.78 -17.44 -3.43
N GLU A 190 8.02 -16.41 -3.82
CA GLU A 190 8.53 -15.03 -3.90
C GLU A 190 8.08 -14.15 -2.74
N SER A 191 8.87 -13.13 -2.43
CA SER A 191 8.53 -12.14 -1.41
C SER A 191 7.42 -11.17 -1.82
N ALA A 192 7.17 -11.00 -3.12
CA ALA A 192 6.19 -10.06 -3.65
C ALA A 192 5.47 -10.61 -4.90
N VAL A 193 4.22 -10.19 -5.08
CA VAL A 193 3.42 -10.60 -6.26
C VAL A 193 4.02 -10.12 -7.58
N THR A 194 4.72 -8.99 -7.57
CA THR A 194 5.46 -8.46 -8.73
C THR A 194 6.57 -9.38 -9.18
N ASP A 195 7.19 -10.11 -8.25
CA ASP A 195 8.25 -11.08 -8.56
C ASP A 195 7.66 -12.35 -9.19
N VAL A 196 6.49 -12.79 -8.70
CA VAL A 196 5.72 -13.89 -9.30
C VAL A 196 5.35 -13.54 -10.73
N LEU A 197 4.72 -12.37 -10.93
CA LEU A 197 4.32 -11.88 -12.25
C LEU A 197 5.53 -11.71 -13.19
N GLY A 198 6.65 -11.21 -12.68
CA GLY A 198 7.90 -11.10 -13.44
C GLY A 198 8.42 -12.44 -13.94
N LYS A 199 8.33 -13.50 -13.12
CA LYS A 199 8.73 -14.86 -13.52
C LYS A 199 7.82 -15.46 -14.58
N VAL A 200 6.51 -15.24 -14.50
CA VAL A 200 5.55 -15.69 -15.53
C VAL A 200 5.76 -14.94 -16.84
N THR A 201 5.78 -13.60 -16.80
CA THR A 201 5.95 -12.75 -18.00
C THR A 201 7.29 -12.94 -18.70
N SER A 202 8.34 -13.31 -17.97
CA SER A 202 9.66 -13.63 -18.54
C SER A 202 9.80 -15.06 -19.05
N GLY A 203 8.78 -15.91 -18.86
CA GLY A 203 8.81 -17.33 -19.25
C GLY A 203 9.67 -18.21 -18.35
N GLN A 204 10.07 -17.72 -17.17
CA GLN A 204 10.76 -18.53 -16.15
C GLN A 204 9.80 -19.45 -15.38
N ALA A 205 8.50 -19.17 -15.43
CA ALA A 205 7.43 -19.94 -14.82
C ALA A 205 6.32 -20.21 -15.85
N ASP A 206 5.71 -21.38 -15.75
CA ASP A 206 4.59 -21.79 -16.61
C ASP A 206 3.26 -21.26 -16.07
N ALA A 207 3.18 -21.03 -14.77
CA ALA A 207 2.01 -20.49 -14.11
C ALA A 207 2.40 -19.72 -12.85
N GLY A 208 1.55 -18.79 -12.44
CA GLY A 208 1.66 -18.16 -11.13
C GLY A 208 0.31 -17.69 -10.59
N VAL A 209 0.21 -17.60 -9.27
CA VAL A 209 -0.98 -17.02 -8.61
C VAL A 209 -0.66 -15.59 -8.22
N VAL A 210 -1.37 -14.64 -8.84
CA VAL A 210 -1.23 -13.18 -8.65
C VAL A 210 -2.59 -12.56 -8.37
N TYR A 211 -2.69 -11.25 -8.19
CA TYR A 211 -4.01 -10.61 -8.11
C TYR A 211 -4.55 -10.21 -9.48
N ALA A 212 -5.88 -10.08 -9.59
CA ALA A 212 -6.55 -9.64 -10.82
C ALA A 212 -6.03 -8.28 -11.32
N THR A 213 -5.70 -7.37 -10.40
CA THR A 213 -5.06 -6.08 -10.71
C THR A 213 -3.69 -6.24 -11.37
N ASP A 214 -2.88 -7.18 -10.89
CA ASP A 214 -1.54 -7.46 -11.43
C ASP A 214 -1.63 -8.05 -12.84
N ALA A 215 -2.56 -8.98 -13.04
CA ALA A 215 -2.83 -9.56 -14.36
C ALA A 215 -3.30 -8.49 -15.36
N ARG A 216 -4.19 -7.57 -14.94
CA ARG A 216 -4.59 -6.42 -15.77
C ARG A 216 -3.41 -5.52 -16.11
N ARG A 217 -2.56 -5.21 -15.14
CA ARG A 217 -1.38 -4.38 -15.34
C ARG A 217 -0.38 -4.99 -16.32
N ALA A 218 -0.25 -6.32 -16.30
CA ALA A 218 0.57 -7.05 -17.27
C ALA A 218 0.01 -7.00 -18.70
N GLY A 219 -1.28 -6.69 -18.87
CA GLY A 219 -1.96 -6.62 -20.16
C GLY A 219 -1.78 -7.92 -20.95
N GLY A 220 -1.40 -7.81 -22.22
CA GLY A 220 -1.21 -8.98 -23.09
C GLY A 220 0.04 -9.81 -22.82
N ALA A 221 0.80 -9.56 -21.73
CA ALA A 221 1.98 -10.34 -21.37
C ALA A 221 1.65 -11.64 -20.60
N VAL A 222 0.41 -11.79 -20.14
CA VAL A 222 -0.11 -13.00 -19.51
C VAL A 222 -1.54 -13.27 -19.98
N ASP A 223 -1.95 -14.53 -19.91
CA ASP A 223 -3.36 -14.90 -19.97
C ASP A 223 -3.85 -15.28 -18.57
N VAL A 224 -5.11 -14.97 -18.26
CA VAL A 224 -5.77 -15.37 -17.01
C VAL A 224 -6.49 -16.69 -17.22
N VAL A 225 -6.28 -17.64 -16.32
CA VAL A 225 -6.96 -18.92 -16.27
C VAL A 225 -8.06 -18.87 -15.20
N ASP A 226 -9.29 -19.20 -15.59
CA ASP A 226 -10.43 -19.20 -14.68
C ASP A 226 -10.27 -20.28 -13.60
N VAL A 227 -10.24 -19.86 -12.34
CA VAL A 227 -10.22 -20.76 -11.17
C VAL A 227 -11.53 -20.61 -10.40
N PRO A 228 -12.30 -21.71 -10.20
CA PRO A 228 -13.51 -21.67 -9.39
C PRO A 228 -13.28 -21.09 -7.99
N GLY A 229 -14.18 -20.20 -7.57
CA GLY A 229 -14.13 -19.56 -6.25
C GLY A 229 -13.04 -18.50 -6.07
N SER A 230 -12.32 -18.11 -7.13
CA SER A 230 -11.33 -17.02 -7.11
C SER A 230 -11.92 -15.72 -6.54
N THR A 231 -13.10 -15.31 -7.02
CA THR A 231 -13.81 -14.11 -6.56
C THR A 231 -14.34 -14.20 -5.13
N ASP A 232 -14.35 -15.39 -4.54
CA ASP A 232 -14.77 -15.58 -3.14
C ASP A 232 -13.58 -15.54 -2.17
N VAL A 233 -12.34 -15.47 -2.69
CA VAL A 233 -11.10 -15.26 -1.93
C VAL A 233 -10.72 -13.80 -2.05
N LEU A 234 -11.32 -12.98 -1.20
CA LEU A 234 -11.16 -11.54 -1.27
C LEU A 234 -10.04 -11.09 -0.34
N ASN A 235 -9.09 -10.38 -0.93
CA ASN A 235 -8.16 -9.53 -0.23
C ASN A 235 -8.81 -8.14 -0.10
N ARG A 236 -9.18 -7.75 1.11
CA ARG A 236 -9.89 -6.49 1.39
C ARG A 236 -8.90 -5.42 1.83
N TYR A 237 -9.03 -4.21 1.27
CA TYR A 237 -8.14 -3.08 1.52
C TYR A 237 -8.87 -2.06 2.39
N PRO A 238 -8.67 -2.08 3.72
CA PRO A 238 -9.26 -1.10 4.60
C PRO A 238 -8.45 0.20 4.63
N ALA A 239 -9.16 1.30 4.80
CA ALA A 239 -8.64 2.63 5.09
C ALA A 239 -9.18 3.12 6.44
N ALA A 240 -8.37 3.82 7.21
CA ALA A 240 -8.77 4.39 8.49
C ALA A 240 -8.03 5.69 8.79
N ALA A 241 -8.65 6.58 9.56
CA ALA A 241 -7.98 7.75 10.09
C ALA A 241 -7.06 7.35 11.24
N VAL A 242 -5.85 7.92 11.29
CA VAL A 242 -4.87 7.68 12.35
C VAL A 242 -5.19 8.53 13.57
N ILE A 243 -5.19 7.92 14.75
CA ILE A 243 -5.42 8.63 16.00
C ILE A 243 -4.24 9.56 16.29
N GLY A 244 -4.54 10.85 16.45
CA GLY A 244 -3.53 11.90 16.65
C GLY A 244 -3.12 12.62 15.37
N GLY A 245 -3.59 12.18 14.19
CA GLY A 245 -3.53 12.93 12.94
C GLY A 245 -4.61 14.01 12.84
N ASP A 246 -4.63 14.73 11.72
CA ASP A 246 -5.64 15.71 11.38
C ASP A 246 -6.94 15.01 10.92
N ALA A 247 -7.94 15.04 11.80
CA ALA A 247 -9.21 14.35 11.56
C ALA A 247 -10.02 14.96 10.41
N GLU A 248 -9.85 16.24 10.10
CA GLU A 248 -10.58 16.90 9.00
C GLU A 248 -9.97 16.50 7.65
N LEU A 249 -8.64 16.51 7.55
CA LEU A 249 -7.93 16.03 6.36
C LEU A 249 -8.12 14.52 6.15
N ALA A 250 -8.10 13.72 7.21
CA ALA A 250 -8.37 12.30 7.13
C ALA A 250 -9.80 12.00 6.65
N ALA A 251 -10.81 12.74 7.16
CA ALA A 251 -12.19 12.60 6.71
C ALA A 251 -12.33 12.98 5.22
N LEU A 252 -11.69 14.06 4.79
CA LEU A 252 -11.66 14.47 3.38
C LEU A 252 -11.11 13.35 2.48
N TRP A 253 -10.01 12.71 2.89
CA TRP A 253 -9.44 11.60 2.13
C TRP A 253 -10.36 10.37 2.11
N LEU A 254 -10.93 9.99 3.25
CA LEU A 254 -11.84 8.84 3.35
C LEU A 254 -13.10 9.05 2.51
N ASP A 255 -13.63 10.28 2.46
CA ASP A 255 -14.72 10.65 1.57
C ASP A 255 -14.30 10.61 0.10
N ALA A 256 -13.08 11.06 -0.22
CA ALA A 256 -12.57 11.02 -1.59
C ALA A 256 -12.38 9.59 -2.13
N VAL A 257 -11.80 8.69 -1.32
CA VAL A 257 -11.56 7.29 -1.72
C VAL A 257 -12.86 6.47 -1.79
N THR A 258 -13.83 6.74 -0.91
CA THR A 258 -15.12 6.04 -0.91
C THR A 258 -16.15 6.68 -1.84
N GLY A 259 -15.94 7.92 -2.25
CA GLY A 259 -16.76 8.66 -3.21
C GLY A 259 -16.61 8.18 -4.65
N GLU A 260 -17.44 8.72 -5.54
CA GLU A 260 -17.48 8.33 -6.96
C GLU A 260 -16.13 8.47 -7.69
N PRO A 261 -15.32 9.53 -7.46
CA PRO A 261 -13.98 9.61 -8.05
C PRO A 261 -13.06 8.47 -7.59
N GLY A 262 -12.92 8.24 -6.28
CA GLY A 262 -12.05 7.18 -5.76
C GLY A 262 -12.49 5.78 -6.18
N ARG A 263 -13.80 5.51 -6.16
CA ARG A 263 -14.39 4.27 -6.67
C ARG A 263 -14.10 4.04 -8.16
N THR A 264 -14.09 5.10 -8.97
CA THR A 264 -13.76 5.03 -10.39
C THR A 264 -12.29 4.69 -10.58
N VAL A 265 -11.38 5.40 -9.91
CA VAL A 265 -9.93 5.14 -9.97
C VAL A 265 -9.61 3.70 -9.53
N LEU A 266 -10.25 3.23 -8.45
CA LEU A 266 -10.10 1.85 -7.97
C LEU A 266 -10.57 0.82 -9.01
N ALA A 267 -11.75 1.02 -9.60
CA ALA A 267 -12.29 0.14 -10.64
C ALA A 267 -11.42 0.15 -11.91
N ASP A 268 -10.94 1.32 -12.33
CA ASP A 268 -10.02 1.50 -13.45
C ASP A 268 -8.62 0.93 -13.16
N ALA A 269 -8.23 0.79 -11.90
CA ALA A 269 -7.06 0.04 -11.48
C ALA A 269 -7.33 -1.47 -11.30
N GLY A 270 -8.57 -1.92 -11.47
CA GLY A 270 -8.96 -3.33 -11.54
C GLY A 270 -9.33 -3.93 -10.19
N PHE A 271 -9.47 -3.11 -9.16
CA PHE A 271 -10.05 -3.53 -7.90
C PHE A 271 -11.56 -3.70 -8.05
N THR A 272 -12.14 -4.61 -7.29
CA THR A 272 -13.59 -4.63 -7.07
C THR A 272 -13.94 -3.73 -5.90
N LEU A 273 -15.17 -3.20 -5.91
CA LEU A 273 -15.68 -2.35 -4.85
C LEU A 273 -16.50 -3.22 -3.88
N PRO A 274 -16.40 -2.98 -2.56
CA PRO A 274 -17.19 -3.69 -1.56
C PRO A 274 -18.70 -3.38 -1.63
#